data_AF-A0A3N4JGX3-F1
#
_entry.id   AF-A0A3N4JGX3-F1
#
_cell.length_a   1.000
_cell.length_b   1.000
_cell.length_c   1.000
_cell.angle_alpha   90.00
_cell.angle_beta   90.00
_cell.angle_gamma   90.00
#
_symmetry.space_group_name_H-M   'P 1'
#
loop_
_entity.id
_entity.type
_entity.pdbx_description
1 polymer ?
#
loop_
_entity_poly.entity_id
_entity_poly.type
_entity_poly.pdbx_seq_one_letter_code
_entity_poly.pdbx_strand_id
1 'polypeptide(L)'
;MAAYKSRMMEWDDNLQPIVKELGEGEKPLVFITHDESTFNSNDGRKHIWIHEDKSPLRKKGRGQGLHVSDYLTPIGRLDDSKVCETLKCGGDIWWTGELMMEQLTNKAIPAFERAFPG
;
A
#
# COMPACT_ATOMS: atom_id res chain seq x y z
N MET A 1 20.68 -0.65 -1.58
CA MET A 1 20.18 -1.53 -0.49
C MET A 1 21.29 -2.14 0.37
N ALA A 2 22.37 -2.70 -0.19
CA ALA A 2 23.41 -3.39 0.60
C ALA A 2 23.99 -2.53 1.76
N ALA A 3 24.21 -1.23 1.55
CA ALA A 3 24.76 -0.31 2.55
C ALA A 3 23.87 -0.07 3.78
N TYR A 4 22.57 -0.34 3.70
CA TYR A 4 21.62 -0.10 4.80
C TYR A 4 21.21 -1.37 5.53
N LYS A 5 21.56 -2.54 4.98
CA LYS A 5 21.08 -3.84 5.45
C LYS A 5 21.50 -4.14 6.89
N SER A 6 22.68 -3.70 7.31
CA SER A 6 23.17 -3.86 8.68
C SER A 6 22.28 -3.13 9.70
N ARG A 7 21.67 -2.01 9.30
CA ARG A 7 20.83 -1.16 10.16
C ARG A 7 19.34 -1.43 9.99
N MET A 8 18.94 -2.08 8.89
CA MET A 8 17.53 -2.42 8.64
C MET A 8 17.01 -3.38 9.70
N MET A 9 15.87 -3.06 10.30
CA MET A 9 15.18 -3.97 11.19
C MET A 9 14.72 -5.20 10.42
N GLU A 10 14.82 -6.35 11.07
CA GLU A 10 14.37 -7.65 10.55
C GLU A 10 13.52 -8.32 11.63
N TRP A 11 12.66 -9.22 11.21
CA TRP A 11 11.75 -9.96 12.08
C TRP A 11 11.91 -11.45 11.81
N ASP A 12 11.73 -12.26 12.86
CA ASP A 12 11.66 -13.71 12.75
C ASP A 12 10.28 -14.19 12.29
N ASP A 13 10.10 -15.50 12.15
CA ASP A 13 8.83 -16.11 11.73
C ASP A 13 7.68 -15.89 12.73
N ASN A 14 7.98 -15.46 13.97
CA ASN A 14 7.00 -15.14 15.01
C ASN A 14 6.73 -13.63 15.10
N LEU A 15 7.17 -12.85 14.12
CA LEU A 15 7.06 -11.39 14.07
C LEU A 15 7.76 -10.69 15.25
N GLN A 16 8.81 -11.31 15.81
CA GLN A 16 9.65 -10.68 16.84
C GLN A 16 10.85 -9.98 16.19
N PRO A 17 11.23 -8.77 16.62
CA PRO A 17 12.39 -8.08 16.09
C PRO A 17 13.68 -8.87 16.34
N ILE A 18 14.47 -9.09 15.29
CA ILE A 18 15.81 -9.66 15.39
C ILE A 18 16.75 -8.55 15.85
N VAL A 19 17.32 -8.70 17.05
CA VAL A 19 18.25 -7.73 17.63
C VAL A 19 19.54 -7.69 16.81
N LYS A 20 19.92 -6.48 16.38
CA LYS A 20 21.17 -6.22 15.66
C LYS A 20 22.04 -5.27 16.48
N GLU A 21 23.34 -5.57 16.57
CA GLU A 21 24.30 -4.63 17.14
C GLU A 21 24.53 -3.49 16.15
N LEU A 22 24.33 -2.27 16.62
CA LEU A 22 24.51 -1.04 15.86
C LEU A 22 25.73 -0.30 16.38
N GLY A 23 26.46 0.39 15.51
CA GLY A 23 27.59 1.23 15.90
C GLY A 23 27.14 2.41 16.77
N GLU A 24 28.09 3.02 17.49
CA GLU A 24 27.81 4.20 18.32
C GLU A 24 27.22 5.33 17.47
N GLY A 25 26.02 5.81 17.85
CA GLY A 25 25.28 6.84 17.12
C GLY A 25 24.45 6.34 15.92
N GLU A 26 24.49 5.05 15.59
CA GLU A 26 23.64 4.50 14.54
C GLU A 26 22.21 4.23 15.04
N LYS A 27 21.22 4.63 14.24
CA LYS A 27 19.81 4.32 14.48
C LYS A 27 19.33 3.17 13.61
N PRO A 28 18.43 2.31 14.12
CA PRO A 28 17.76 1.30 13.32
C PRO A 28 16.98 1.95 12.18
N LEU A 29 16.85 1.24 11.06
CA LEU A 29 16.09 1.67 9.90
C LEU A 29 14.90 0.74 9.70
N VAL A 30 13.69 1.28 9.63
CA VAL A 30 12.51 0.50 9.26
C VAL A 30 12.28 0.67 7.77
N PHE A 31 12.27 -0.44 7.03
CA PHE A 31 11.98 -0.40 5.60
C PHE A 31 10.47 -0.38 5.39
N ILE A 32 9.98 0.69 4.80
CA ILE A 32 8.56 0.91 4.51
C ILE A 32 8.41 1.05 3.00
N THR A 33 7.37 0.44 2.46
CA THR A 33 7.00 0.57 1.06
C THR A 33 5.63 1.21 0.94
N HIS A 34 5.45 2.01 -0.11
CA HIS A 34 4.19 2.62 -0.49
C HIS A 34 3.85 2.16 -1.91
N ASP A 35 2.58 1.92 -2.18
CA ASP A 35 2.09 1.64 -3.53
C ASP A 35 0.66 2.13 -3.72
N GLU A 36 0.27 2.27 -4.98
CA GLU A 36 -1.02 2.75 -5.43
C GLU A 36 -1.65 1.76 -6.40
N SER A 37 -2.96 1.51 -6.26
CA SER A 37 -3.71 0.64 -7.16
C SER A 37 -5.07 1.23 -7.51
N THR A 38 -5.56 0.92 -8.71
CA THR A 38 -6.89 1.34 -9.15
C THR A 38 -7.74 0.13 -9.47
N PHE A 39 -8.87 0.00 -8.78
CA PHE A 39 -9.86 -1.05 -8.99
C PHE A 39 -11.08 -0.48 -9.71
N ASN A 40 -11.40 -0.99 -10.90
CA ASN A 40 -12.51 -0.50 -11.67
C ASN A 40 -13.74 -1.41 -11.55
N SER A 41 -14.93 -0.83 -11.59
CA SER A 41 -16.20 -1.57 -11.45
C SER A 41 -16.40 -2.67 -12.49
N ASN A 42 -15.80 -2.51 -13.68
CA ASN A 42 -15.89 -3.48 -14.76
C ASN A 42 -14.61 -4.33 -14.89
N ASP A 43 -13.70 -4.31 -13.92
CA ASP A 43 -12.55 -5.23 -13.85
C ASP A 43 -13.03 -6.65 -13.49
N GLY A 44 -13.71 -7.29 -14.44
CA GLY A 44 -14.13 -8.68 -14.34
C GLY A 44 -13.23 -9.62 -15.14
N ARG A 45 -13.55 -10.91 -15.11
CA ARG A 45 -12.83 -11.94 -15.89
C ARG A 45 -12.72 -11.55 -17.37
N LYS A 46 -11.54 -11.67 -17.97
CA LYS A 46 -11.35 -11.37 -19.40
C LYS A 46 -12.03 -12.39 -20.32
N HIS A 47 -12.14 -13.64 -19.85
CA HIS A 47 -12.76 -14.75 -20.56
C HIS A 47 -13.83 -15.39 -19.68
N ILE A 48 -14.95 -15.78 -20.29
CA ILE A 48 -16.03 -16.51 -19.66
C ILE A 48 -16.48 -17.62 -20.61
N TRP A 49 -16.84 -18.78 -20.05
CA TRP A 49 -17.50 -19.83 -20.82
C TRP A 49 -18.98 -19.48 -20.89
N ILE A 50 -19.53 -19.52 -22.10
CA ILE A 50 -20.91 -19.14 -22.39
C ILE A 50 -21.54 -20.31 -23.13
N HIS A 51 -22.74 -20.70 -22.73
CA HIS A 51 -23.52 -21.71 -23.45
C HIS A 51 -23.99 -21.14 -24.81
N GLU A 52 -24.13 -21.98 -25.83
CA GLU A 52 -24.46 -21.58 -27.21
C GLU A 52 -25.68 -20.65 -27.31
N ASP A 53 -26.69 -20.85 -26.46
CA ASP A 53 -27.95 -20.10 -26.44
C ASP A 53 -27.89 -18.80 -25.60
N LYS A 54 -26.73 -18.46 -25.03
CA LYS A 54 -26.55 -17.26 -24.19
C LYS A 54 -25.61 -16.26 -24.83
N SER A 55 -25.88 -14.99 -24.58
CA SER A 55 -25.00 -13.87 -24.95
C SER A 55 -25.07 -12.78 -23.88
N PRO A 56 -24.39 -12.97 -22.73
CA PRO A 56 -24.40 -11.99 -21.66
C PRO A 56 -23.74 -10.69 -22.12
N LEU A 57 -24.50 -9.59 -22.09
CA LEU A 57 -23.98 -8.26 -22.37
C LEU A 57 -23.16 -7.76 -21.18
N ARG A 58 -21.95 -7.29 -21.45
CA ARG A 58 -21.08 -6.64 -20.45
C ARG A 58 -21.00 -5.16 -20.73
N LYS A 59 -21.00 -4.36 -19.66
CA LYS A 59 -20.75 -2.93 -19.76
C LYS A 59 -19.37 -2.69 -20.37
N LYS A 60 -19.31 -1.85 -21.40
CA LYS A 60 -18.05 -1.45 -22.05
C LYS A 60 -17.29 -0.46 -21.15
N GLY A 61 -15.96 -0.46 -21.25
CA GLY A 61 -15.08 0.45 -20.51
C GLY A 61 -14.84 0.00 -19.07
N ARG A 62 -14.04 0.79 -18.33
CA ARG A 62 -13.63 0.49 -16.95
C ARG A 62 -14.75 0.68 -15.93
N GLY A 63 -15.71 1.55 -16.20
CA GLY A 63 -16.71 1.97 -15.21
C GLY A 63 -16.09 2.90 -14.16
N GLN A 64 -16.75 3.03 -13.01
CA GLN A 64 -16.23 3.82 -11.89
C GLN A 64 -14.97 3.17 -11.32
N GLY A 65 -13.89 3.94 -11.18
CA GLY A 65 -12.66 3.52 -10.56
C GLY A 65 -12.62 3.84 -9.06
N LEU A 66 -11.86 3.04 -8.33
CA LEU A 66 -11.50 3.23 -6.94
C LEU A 66 -9.97 3.22 -6.87
N HIS A 67 -9.37 4.38 -6.70
CA HIS A 67 -7.95 4.51 -6.44
C HIS A 67 -7.69 4.27 -4.95
N VAL A 68 -6.72 3.43 -4.64
CA VAL A 68 -6.34 3.03 -3.28
C VAL A 68 -4.84 3.26 -3.14
N SER A 69 -4.45 3.99 -2.10
CA SER A 69 -3.06 4.31 -1.78
C SER A 69 -2.77 3.85 -0.35
N ASP A 70 -1.71 3.08 -0.12
CA ASP A 70 -1.41 2.55 1.21
C ASP A 70 0.08 2.23 1.44
N TYR A 71 0.43 2.03 2.71
CA TYR A 71 1.78 1.76 3.18
C TYR A 71 1.89 0.35 3.80
N LEU A 72 2.96 -0.34 3.44
CA LEU A 72 3.33 -1.64 3.99
C LEU A 72 4.62 -1.54 4.78
N THR A 73 4.63 -2.27 5.88
CA THR A 73 5.78 -2.49 6.75
C THR A 73 6.18 -3.98 6.65
N PRO A 74 7.34 -4.38 7.16
CA PRO A 74 7.77 -5.77 7.13
C PRO A 74 6.85 -6.71 7.92
N ILE A 75 6.02 -6.17 8.82
CA ILE A 75 5.05 -6.91 9.65
C ILE A 75 3.60 -6.73 9.19
N GLY A 76 3.36 -6.12 8.03
CA GLY A 76 2.01 -5.93 7.46
C GLY A 76 1.63 -4.48 7.18
N ARG A 77 0.34 -4.20 7.06
CA ARG A 77 -0.19 -2.85 6.75
C ARG A 77 0.04 -1.89 7.92
N LEU A 78 0.44 -0.67 7.61
CA LEU A 78 0.72 0.36 8.61
C LEU A 78 -0.55 0.75 9.39
N ASP A 79 -0.44 0.81 10.71
CA ASP A 79 -1.52 1.18 11.65
C ASP A 79 -2.84 0.46 11.33
N ASP A 80 -2.75 -0.83 11.03
CA ASP A 80 -3.89 -1.69 10.68
C ASP A 80 -4.77 -1.07 9.58
N SER A 81 -4.13 -0.56 8.52
CA SER A 81 -4.78 0.04 7.35
C SER A 81 -5.44 1.40 7.58
N LYS A 82 -5.31 2.04 8.75
CA LYS A 82 -5.90 3.37 9.00
C LYS A 82 -5.28 4.49 8.18
N VAL A 83 -4.07 4.26 7.67
CA VAL A 83 -3.37 5.18 6.77
C VAL A 83 -3.84 5.02 5.32
N CYS A 84 -4.51 3.93 4.97
CA CYS A 84 -5.02 3.66 3.63
C CYS A 84 -5.99 4.77 3.20
N GLU A 85 -5.75 5.30 2.01
CA GLU A 85 -6.64 6.26 1.38
C GLU A 85 -7.39 5.61 0.23
N THR A 86 -8.61 6.08 0.00
CA THR A 86 -9.44 5.58 -1.06
C THR A 86 -10.20 6.72 -1.71
N LEU A 87 -10.01 6.88 -3.02
CA LEU A 87 -10.61 7.92 -3.83
C LEU A 87 -11.46 7.28 -4.93
N LYS A 88 -12.71 7.73 -5.10
CA LYS A 88 -13.51 7.38 -6.29
C LYS A 88 -12.95 8.17 -7.48
N CYS A 89 -12.20 7.50 -8.36
CA CYS A 89 -11.55 8.13 -9.51
C CYS A 89 -12.33 7.94 -10.82
N GLY A 90 -12.28 8.95 -11.68
CA GLY A 90 -12.98 8.97 -12.97
C GLY A 90 -13.26 10.40 -13.46
N GLY A 91 -13.40 10.57 -14.78
CA GLY A 91 -13.48 11.90 -15.37
C GLY A 91 -12.20 12.69 -15.09
N ASP A 92 -12.33 13.83 -14.41
CA ASP A 92 -11.22 14.70 -14.01
C ASP A 92 -10.72 14.44 -12.58
N ILE A 93 -11.29 13.45 -11.87
CA ILE A 93 -10.92 13.12 -10.49
C ILE A 93 -9.87 12.00 -10.51
N TRP A 94 -8.66 12.33 -10.09
CA TRP A 94 -7.51 11.42 -10.03
C TRP A 94 -6.75 11.58 -8.73
N TRP A 95 -6.00 10.55 -8.37
CA TRP A 95 -5.01 10.65 -7.29
C TRP A 95 -3.84 11.52 -7.76
N THR A 96 -3.43 12.47 -6.93
CA THR A 96 -2.41 13.46 -7.27
C THR A 96 -1.24 13.39 -6.29
N GLY A 97 -0.10 13.96 -6.68
CA GLY A 97 1.04 14.11 -5.78
C GLY A 97 0.69 14.91 -4.51
N GLU A 98 -0.24 15.86 -4.60
CA GLU A 98 -0.70 16.64 -3.45
C GLU A 98 -1.45 15.75 -2.45
N LEU A 99 -2.35 14.88 -2.92
CA LEU A 99 -3.04 13.90 -2.07
C LEU A 99 -2.06 12.89 -1.46
N MET A 100 -1.04 12.47 -2.22
CA MET A 100 0.03 11.60 -1.70
C MET A 100 0.79 12.30 -0.57
N MET A 101 1.19 13.57 -0.76
CA MET A 101 1.89 14.34 0.26
C MET A 101 1.03 14.60 1.50
N GLU A 102 -0.28 14.83 1.32
CA GLU A 102 -1.23 14.97 2.42
C GLU A 102 -1.32 13.67 3.24
N GLN A 103 -1.49 12.53 2.56
CA GLN A 103 -1.51 11.22 3.20
C GLN A 103 -0.20 10.93 3.94
N LEU A 104 0.95 11.20 3.30
CA LEU A 104 2.26 10.98 3.89
C LEU A 104 2.44 11.79 5.17
N THR A 105 2.16 13.10 5.09
CA THR A 105 2.43 14.05 6.17
C THR A 105 1.45 13.89 7.33
N ASN A 106 0.16 13.76 7.02
CA ASN A 106 -0.89 13.82 8.04
C ASN A 106 -1.24 12.44 8.61
N LYS A 107 -0.98 11.36 7.88
CA LYS A 107 -1.35 9.99 8.30
C LYS A 107 -0.13 9.08 8.46
N ALA A 108 0.68 8.93 7.42
CA ALA A 108 1.73 7.91 7.40
C ALA A 108 2.86 8.20 8.39
N ILE A 109 3.45 9.40 8.37
CA ILE A 109 4.52 9.79 9.31
C ILE A 109 4.08 9.65 10.77
N PRO A 110 2.93 10.20 11.21
CA PRO A 110 2.46 10.01 12.58
C PRO A 110 2.21 8.53 12.93
N ALA A 111 1.74 7.73 11.98
CA ALA A 111 1.56 6.29 12.19
C ALA A 111 2.89 5.55 12.33
N PHE A 112 3.93 5.92 11.56
CA PHE A 112 5.27 5.36 11.70
C PHE A 112 5.87 5.66 13.07
N GLU A 113 5.78 6.91 13.53
CA GLU A 113 6.30 7.32 14.85
C GLU A 113 5.63 6.56 15.99
N ARG A 114 4.33 6.25 15.87
CA ARG A 114 3.60 5.41 16.85
C ARG A 114 3.98 3.93 16.76
N ALA A 115 4.13 3.39 15.56
CA ALA A 115 4.39 1.96 15.34
C ALA A 115 5.84 1.57 15.66
N PHE A 116 6.79 2.48 15.43
CA PHE A 116 8.23 2.25 15.61
C PHE A 116 8.86 3.43 16.37
N PRO A 117 8.63 3.53 17.69
CA PRO A 117 9.21 4.59 18.50
C PRO A 117 10.74 4.44 18.61
N GLY A 118 11.47 5.56 18.48
CA GLY A 118 12.94 5.61 18.59
C GLY A 118 13.50 7.03 18.64
#